data_AF-A0AB36LYA2-F1
#
_entry.id   AF-A0AB36LYA2-F1
#
_cell.length_a   1.000
_cell.length_b   1.000
_cell.length_c   1.000
_cell.angle_alpha   90.00
_cell.angle_beta   90.00
_cell.angle_gamma   90.00
#
_symmetry.space_group_name_H-M   'P 1'
#
loop_
_entity.id
_entity.type
_entity.pdbx_description
1 polymer ?
#
loop_
_entity_poly.entity_id
_entity_poly.type
_entity_poly.pdbx_seq_one_letter_code
_entity_poly.pdbx_strand_id
1 'polypeptide(L)'
;MLIQLELITELDITQLRQYDDEYDNEISVLADICAEFSKNKLNQFKIQAFSNELWPVDIETDLVVFLEQLPACIREINLGSDCSVDLYEQGINREILFKFNQGNYTCYGQSHDGTWTPSYVENVSQSDLLKMLRAFLNDFLSALKYKHSNKYLLQWLSGNT
;
A
#
# COMPACT_ATOMS: atom_id res chain seq x y z
N MET A 1 1.02 15.03 -4.25
CA MET A 1 0.55 13.67 -3.92
C MET A 1 0.78 13.34 -2.46
N LEU A 2 -0.18 12.67 -1.81
CA LEU A 2 -0.12 12.14 -0.45
C LEU A 2 -0.51 10.67 -0.45
N ILE A 3 0.31 9.82 0.17
CA ILE A 3 0.00 8.44 0.51
C ILE A 3 0.48 8.24 1.94
N GLN A 4 -0.43 7.97 2.87
CA GLN A 4 -0.13 7.96 4.30
C GLN A 4 -0.93 6.91 5.05
N LEU A 5 -0.29 6.30 6.05
CA LEU A 5 -0.88 5.37 6.98
C LEU A 5 -0.68 5.89 8.42
N GLU A 6 -1.73 5.85 9.22
CA GLU A 6 -1.71 6.19 10.64
C GLU A 6 -2.33 5.04 11.43
N LEU A 7 -1.50 4.29 12.17
CA LEU A 7 -1.94 3.18 13.04
C LEU A 7 -1.60 3.53 14.49
N ILE A 8 -2.60 3.58 15.36
CA ILE A 8 -2.46 4.05 16.75
C ILE A 8 -2.25 2.87 17.72
N THR A 9 -2.64 1.67 17.32
CA THR A 9 -2.53 0.46 18.12
C THR A 9 -1.52 -0.50 17.54
N GLU A 10 -0.72 -1.09 18.41
CA GLU A 10 0.13 -2.22 18.03
C GLU A 10 -0.71 -3.51 17.94
N LEU A 11 -0.39 -4.36 16.98
CA LEU A 11 -0.98 -5.68 16.79
C LEU A 11 0.05 -6.77 17.12
N ASP A 12 -0.33 -7.69 18.00
CA ASP A 12 0.41 -8.93 18.22
C ASP A 12 -0.02 -9.98 17.19
N ILE A 13 0.81 -10.17 16.16
CA ILE A 13 0.48 -11.07 15.07
C ILE A 13 0.48 -12.55 15.48
N THR A 14 1.02 -12.90 16.67
CA THR A 14 0.98 -14.27 17.19
C THR A 14 -0.40 -14.65 17.72
N GLN A 15 -1.27 -13.65 17.94
CA GLN A 15 -2.66 -13.85 18.35
C GLN A 15 -3.63 -14.00 17.16
N LEU A 16 -3.13 -13.83 15.93
CA LEU A 16 -3.90 -14.17 14.74
C LEU A 16 -4.10 -15.68 14.65
N ARG A 17 -5.02 -16.09 13.77
CA ARG A 17 -5.26 -17.50 13.50
C ARG A 17 -3.99 -18.20 13.01
N GLN A 18 -3.96 -19.52 13.15
CA GLN A 18 -2.95 -20.33 12.47
C GLN A 18 -3.24 -20.33 10.96
N TYR A 19 -2.17 -20.22 10.18
CA TYR A 19 -2.20 -20.21 8.73
C TYR A 19 -1.80 -21.59 8.21
N ASP A 20 -2.54 -22.08 7.23
CA ASP A 20 -2.32 -23.37 6.59
C ASP A 20 -1.57 -23.17 5.27
N ASP A 21 -0.43 -23.83 5.11
CA ASP A 21 0.44 -23.66 3.94
C ASP A 21 -0.20 -24.07 2.59
N GLU A 22 -1.27 -24.88 2.62
CA GLU A 22 -2.00 -25.29 1.41
C GLU A 22 -3.02 -24.23 0.97
N TYR A 23 -3.58 -23.47 1.92
CA TYR A 23 -4.71 -22.56 1.66
C TYR A 23 -4.39 -21.08 1.90
N ASP A 24 -3.31 -20.77 2.61
CA ASP A 24 -2.93 -19.42 2.99
C ASP A 24 -1.63 -18.97 2.34
N ASN A 25 -1.54 -17.66 2.11
CA ASN A 25 -0.39 -17.00 1.54
C ASN A 25 -0.13 -15.64 2.23
N GLU A 26 0.76 -14.84 1.66
CA GLU A 26 1.07 -13.49 2.12
C GLU A 26 -0.19 -12.63 2.26
N ILE A 27 -1.10 -12.72 1.29
CA ILE A 27 -2.33 -11.93 1.24
C ILE A 27 -3.29 -12.33 2.36
N SER A 28 -3.41 -13.63 2.68
CA SER A 28 -4.19 -14.10 3.83
C SER A 28 -3.77 -13.43 5.14
N VAL A 29 -2.45 -13.30 5.36
CA VAL A 29 -1.92 -12.66 6.58
C VAL A 29 -2.14 -11.15 6.57
N LEU A 30 -1.91 -10.48 5.43
CA LEU A 30 -2.16 -9.05 5.29
C LEU A 30 -3.64 -8.71 5.50
N ALA A 31 -4.55 -9.52 4.96
CA ALA A 31 -5.99 -9.36 5.13
C ALA A 31 -6.41 -9.44 6.61
N ASP A 32 -5.94 -10.44 7.35
CA ASP A 32 -6.24 -10.56 8.78
C ASP A 32 -5.68 -9.39 9.60
N ILE A 33 -4.45 -8.93 9.28
CA ILE A 33 -3.86 -7.75 9.94
C ILE A 33 -4.69 -6.49 9.69
N CYS A 34 -5.07 -6.26 8.43
CA CYS A 34 -5.90 -5.13 8.03
C CYS A 34 -7.28 -5.18 8.67
N ALA A 35 -7.92 -6.36 8.75
CA ALA A 35 -9.18 -6.57 9.44
C ALA A 35 -9.08 -6.25 10.95
N GLU A 36 -7.98 -6.62 11.61
CA GLU A 36 -7.77 -6.22 13.01
C GLU A 36 -7.60 -4.70 13.16
N PHE A 37 -6.84 -4.05 12.26
CA PHE A 37 -6.67 -2.60 12.30
C PHE A 37 -7.96 -1.83 11.97
N SER A 38 -8.85 -2.36 11.13
CA SER A 38 -10.11 -1.70 10.73
C SER A 38 -11.12 -1.56 11.89
N LYS A 39 -10.97 -2.38 12.94
CA LYS A 39 -11.78 -2.33 14.17
C LYS A 39 -11.57 -1.04 14.94
N ASN A 40 -10.38 -0.44 14.88
CA ASN A 40 -10.09 0.83 15.53
C ASN A 40 -10.32 2.00 14.56
N LYS A 41 -11.39 2.76 14.77
CA LYS A 41 -11.78 3.91 13.92
C LYS A 41 -10.84 5.12 14.01
N LEU A 42 -9.86 5.11 14.91
CA LEU A 42 -8.83 6.13 14.95
C LEU A 42 -7.70 5.86 13.93
N ASN A 43 -7.56 4.63 13.44
CA ASN A 43 -6.60 4.30 12.38
C ASN A 43 -7.06 4.91 11.05
N GLN A 44 -6.11 5.37 10.22
CA GLN A 44 -6.42 6.03 8.96
C GLN A 44 -5.48 5.57 7.84
N PHE A 45 -6.06 5.23 6.68
CA PHE A 45 -5.34 5.09 5.42
C PHE A 45 -5.81 6.23 4.51
N LYS A 46 -4.88 7.01 3.95
CA LYS A 46 -5.19 8.21 3.15
C LYS A 46 -4.41 8.20 1.86
N ILE A 47 -5.13 8.44 0.77
CA ILE A 47 -4.54 8.78 -0.53
C ILE A 47 -5.18 10.08 -1.03
N GLN A 48 -4.35 11.05 -1.38
CA GLN A 48 -4.75 12.26 -2.11
C GLN A 48 -3.82 12.41 -3.31
N ALA A 49 -4.36 12.15 -4.49
CA ALA A 49 -3.60 12.21 -5.74
C ALA A 49 -4.52 12.67 -6.88
N PHE A 50 -3.96 13.50 -7.77
CA PHE A 50 -4.59 13.93 -9.03
C PHE A 50 -5.87 14.76 -8.91
N SER A 51 -6.32 15.05 -7.70
CA SER A 51 -7.38 16.00 -7.37
C SER A 51 -7.16 16.54 -5.95
N ASN A 52 -7.92 17.56 -5.56
CA ASN A 52 -7.86 18.10 -4.20
C ASN A 52 -8.65 17.26 -3.19
N GLU A 53 -9.20 16.11 -3.59
CA GLU A 53 -10.05 15.25 -2.78
C GLU A 53 -9.31 13.99 -2.33
N LEU A 54 -9.58 13.55 -1.11
CA LEU A 54 -9.14 12.24 -0.65
C LEU A 54 -9.86 11.14 -1.43
N TRP A 55 -9.13 10.10 -1.80
CA TRP A 55 -9.73 8.88 -2.30
C TRP A 55 -10.48 8.21 -1.15
N PRO A 56 -11.66 7.61 -1.40
CA PRO A 56 -12.50 7.06 -0.34
C PRO A 56 -12.03 5.66 0.10
N VAL A 57 -10.73 5.51 0.39
CA VAL A 57 -10.09 4.22 0.73
C VAL A 57 -10.41 3.78 2.15
N ASP A 58 -10.38 2.47 2.38
CA ASP A 58 -10.51 1.85 3.70
C ASP A 58 -9.33 0.96 4.09
N ILE A 59 -9.25 0.64 5.39
CA ILE A 59 -8.18 -0.17 5.95
C ILE A 59 -8.41 -1.66 5.72
N GLU A 60 -9.66 -2.11 5.62
CA GLU A 60 -9.99 -3.53 5.63
C GLU A 60 -9.69 -4.20 4.30
N THR A 61 -9.89 -3.48 3.20
CA THR A 61 -9.82 -3.99 1.82
C THR A 61 -8.75 -3.24 1.02
N ASP A 62 -8.88 -1.93 0.85
CA ASP A 62 -7.96 -1.16 -0.01
C ASP A 62 -6.51 -1.18 0.48
N LEU A 63 -6.30 -1.16 1.80
CA LEU A 63 -4.96 -1.27 2.37
C LEU A 63 -4.32 -2.64 2.06
N VAL A 64 -5.09 -3.73 2.00
CA VAL A 64 -4.57 -5.06 1.65
C VAL A 64 -4.00 -5.04 0.24
N VAL A 65 -4.78 -4.53 -0.70
CA VAL A 65 -4.39 -4.42 -2.11
C VAL A 65 -3.20 -3.47 -2.32
N PHE A 66 -3.16 -2.37 -1.55
CA PHE A 66 -2.00 -1.48 -1.56
C PHE A 66 -0.73 -2.19 -1.05
N LEU A 67 -0.83 -2.89 0.08
CA LEU A 67 0.29 -3.60 0.70
C LEU A 67 0.83 -4.73 -0.17
N GLU A 68 -0.05 -5.48 -0.85
CA GLU A 68 0.33 -6.52 -1.81
C GLU A 68 1.38 -6.02 -2.81
N GLN A 69 1.20 -4.81 -3.34
CA GLN A 69 2.03 -4.25 -4.41
C GLN A 69 3.22 -3.42 -3.88
N LEU A 70 3.15 -2.96 -2.62
CA LEU A 70 4.06 -1.95 -2.07
C LEU A 70 5.55 -2.36 -2.11
N PRO A 71 5.98 -3.57 -1.68
CA PRO A 71 7.40 -3.94 -1.72
C PRO A 71 7.98 -3.94 -3.14
N ALA A 72 7.25 -4.48 -4.11
CA ALA A 72 7.66 -4.49 -5.51
C ALA A 72 7.73 -3.07 -6.07
N CYS A 73 6.71 -2.23 -5.80
CA CYS A 73 6.68 -0.83 -6.21
C CYS A 73 7.89 -0.04 -5.66
N ILE A 74 8.23 -0.20 -4.37
CA ILE A 74 9.43 0.44 -3.78
C ILE A 74 10.71 -0.02 -4.49
N ARG A 75 10.83 -1.31 -4.83
CA ARG A 75 11.99 -1.84 -5.55
C ARG A 75 12.11 -1.23 -6.95
N GLU A 76 11.05 -1.22 -7.75
CA GLU A 76 11.06 -0.64 -9.10
C GLU A 76 11.39 0.86 -9.05
N ILE A 77 10.81 1.60 -8.10
CA ILE A 77 11.13 3.01 -7.91
C ILE A 77 12.59 3.20 -7.52
N ASN A 78 13.16 2.31 -6.70
CA ASN A 78 14.56 2.37 -6.33
C ASN A 78 15.51 2.08 -7.50
N LEU A 79 15.07 1.29 -8.49
CA LEU A 79 15.81 1.01 -9.73
C LEU A 79 15.65 2.11 -10.79
N GLY A 80 14.72 3.04 -10.61
CA GLY A 80 14.39 4.04 -11.64
C GLY A 80 13.58 3.43 -12.78
N SER A 81 12.71 2.47 -12.47
CA SER A 81 11.84 1.80 -13.43
C SER A 81 10.40 2.32 -13.33
N ASP A 82 9.65 2.17 -14.42
CA ASP A 82 8.21 2.39 -14.41
C ASP A 82 7.53 1.33 -13.54
N CYS A 83 6.49 1.73 -12.80
CA CYS A 83 5.65 0.81 -12.05
C CYS A 83 4.24 1.39 -11.89
N SER A 84 3.33 0.63 -11.28
CA SER A 84 2.02 1.12 -10.90
C SER A 84 1.55 0.52 -9.58
N VAL A 85 0.52 1.16 -9.01
CA VAL A 85 -0.25 0.64 -7.87
C VAL A 85 -1.71 0.72 -8.26
N ASP A 86 -2.36 -0.44 -8.34
CA ASP A 86 -3.77 -0.55 -8.73
C ASP A 86 -4.66 -0.87 -7.52
N LEU A 87 -5.57 0.03 -7.17
CA LEU A 87 -6.60 -0.19 -6.16
C LEU A 87 -7.88 -0.63 -6.85
N TYR A 88 -7.97 -1.95 -7.07
CA TYR A 88 -9.04 -2.60 -7.83
C TYR A 88 -10.26 -3.02 -6.98
N GLU A 89 -10.26 -2.73 -5.67
CA GLU A 89 -11.43 -3.03 -4.84
C GLU A 89 -12.63 -2.15 -5.17
N GLN A 90 -13.82 -2.70 -4.93
CA GLN A 90 -15.08 -2.04 -5.26
C GLN A 90 -15.20 -0.70 -4.52
N GLY A 91 -15.41 0.37 -5.28
CA GLY A 91 -15.58 1.73 -4.75
C GLY A 91 -14.37 2.64 -4.99
N ILE A 92 -13.19 2.07 -5.25
CA ILE A 92 -12.01 2.83 -5.70
C ILE A 92 -11.81 2.69 -7.21
N ASN A 93 -11.49 1.48 -7.69
CA ASN A 93 -11.19 1.19 -9.10
C ASN A 93 -10.25 2.21 -9.76
N ARG A 94 -9.14 2.55 -9.07
CA ARG A 94 -8.17 3.57 -9.51
C ARG A 94 -6.74 3.05 -9.46
N GLU A 95 -5.97 3.42 -10.48
CA GLU A 95 -4.55 3.09 -10.60
C GLU A 95 -3.69 4.36 -10.57
N ILE A 96 -2.55 4.27 -9.88
CA ILE A 96 -1.47 5.26 -9.91
C ILE A 96 -0.35 4.71 -10.80
N LEU A 97 -0.15 5.32 -11.97
CA LEU A 97 0.94 4.98 -12.89
C LEU A 97 2.15 5.87 -12.60
N PHE A 98 3.31 5.27 -12.34
CA PHE A 98 4.57 5.97 -12.12
C PHE A 98 5.47 5.85 -13.37
N LYS A 99 5.72 6.97 -14.07
CA LYS A 99 6.61 7.01 -15.25
C LYS A 99 7.93 7.69 -14.94
N PHE A 100 9.02 6.93 -15.01
CA PHE A 100 10.35 7.43 -14.68
C PHE A 100 10.91 8.30 -15.80
N ASN A 101 11.48 9.43 -15.42
CA ASN A 101 12.21 10.31 -16.32
C ASN A 101 13.36 11.00 -15.55
N GLN A 102 14.59 10.49 -15.76
CA GLN A 102 15.84 11.12 -15.29
C GLN A 102 15.82 11.54 -13.80
N GLY A 103 15.49 10.61 -12.90
CA GLY A 103 15.49 10.85 -11.46
C GLY A 103 14.18 11.44 -10.91
N ASN A 104 13.21 11.71 -11.77
CA ASN A 104 11.86 12.15 -11.40
C ASN A 104 10.81 11.16 -11.92
N TYR A 105 9.62 11.23 -11.35
CA TYR A 105 8.44 10.51 -11.82
C TYR A 105 7.35 11.50 -12.22
N THR A 106 6.80 11.29 -13.40
CA THR A 106 5.48 11.83 -13.74
C THR A 106 4.45 10.76 -13.40
N CYS A 107 3.54 11.09 -12.49
CA CYS A 107 2.50 10.19 -12.04
C CYS A 107 1.17 10.51 -12.74
N TYR A 108 0.46 9.48 -13.16
CA TYR A 108 -0.84 9.58 -13.80
C TYR A 108 -1.88 8.79 -13.00
N GLY A 109 -3.09 9.33 -12.92
CA GLY A 109 -4.24 8.62 -12.39
C GLY A 109 -5.06 8.00 -13.50
N GLN A 110 -5.50 6.76 -13.30
CA GLN A 110 -6.44 6.07 -14.18
C GLN A 110 -7.61 5.54 -13.34
N SER A 111 -8.81 5.46 -13.94
CA SER A 111 -9.97 4.77 -13.38
C SER A 111 -10.41 3.68 -14.35
N HIS A 112 -10.75 2.50 -13.81
CA HIS A 112 -11.16 1.35 -14.62
C HIS A 112 -12.63 1.40 -15.04
N ASP A 113 -13.47 2.13 -14.30
CA ASP A 113 -14.91 2.24 -14.54
C ASP A 113 -15.34 3.61 -15.12
N GLY A 114 -14.39 4.55 -15.25
CA GLY A 114 -14.63 5.88 -15.80
C GLY A 114 -15.43 6.80 -14.88
N THR A 115 -15.70 6.40 -13.63
CA THR A 115 -16.47 7.21 -12.67
C THR A 115 -15.63 8.32 -12.02
N TRP A 116 -14.31 8.21 -12.13
CA TRP A 116 -13.35 9.20 -11.65
C TRP A 116 -12.42 9.64 -12.78
N THR A 117 -12.09 10.93 -12.83
CA THR A 117 -11.16 11.49 -13.81
C THR A 117 -10.13 12.36 -13.09
N PRO A 118 -8.83 12.16 -13.33
CA PRO A 118 -7.80 13.00 -12.75
C PRO A 118 -7.94 14.45 -13.25
N SER A 119 -7.78 15.42 -12.35
CA SER A 119 -7.78 16.85 -12.67
C SER A 119 -6.40 17.34 -13.11
N TYR A 120 -5.33 16.67 -12.69
CA TYR A 120 -3.95 17.01 -13.01
C TYR A 120 -3.03 15.79 -12.91
N VAL A 121 -1.83 15.90 -13.47
CA VAL A 121 -0.71 14.96 -13.25
C VAL A 121 0.15 15.45 -12.09
N GLU A 122 0.83 14.53 -11.43
CA GLU A 122 1.75 14.83 -10.34
C GLU A 122 3.19 14.65 -10.82
N ASN A 123 4.11 15.49 -10.37
CA ASN A 123 5.54 15.29 -10.58
C ASN A 123 6.22 15.20 -9.22
N VAL A 124 6.98 14.13 -9.01
CA VAL A 124 7.65 13.85 -7.73
C VAL A 124 9.07 13.38 -8.00
N SER A 125 10.03 13.81 -7.17
CA SER A 125 11.38 13.27 -7.27
C SER A 125 11.38 11.80 -6.87
N GLN A 126 12.29 11.00 -7.44
CA GLN A 126 12.46 9.60 -7.04
C GLN A 126 12.72 9.49 -5.52
N SER A 127 13.52 10.40 -4.96
CA SER A 127 13.81 10.43 -3.52
C SER A 127 12.59 10.71 -2.65
N ASP A 128 11.73 11.65 -3.04
CA ASP A 128 10.53 11.99 -2.26
C ASP A 128 9.49 10.88 -2.34
N LEU A 129 9.35 10.25 -3.51
CA LEU A 129 8.45 9.11 -3.68
C LEU A 129 8.90 7.91 -2.85
N LEU A 130 10.20 7.56 -2.89
CA LEU A 130 10.75 6.52 -2.03
C LEU A 130 10.57 6.84 -0.56
N LYS A 131 10.80 8.09 -0.16
CA LYS A 131 10.61 8.52 1.23
C LYS A 131 9.16 8.33 1.67
N MET A 132 8.20 8.70 0.84
CA MET A 132 6.76 8.55 1.12
C MET A 132 6.36 7.08 1.28
N LEU A 133 6.71 6.22 0.31
CA LEU A 133 6.36 4.81 0.34
C LEU A 133 7.08 4.03 1.45
N ARG A 134 8.34 4.38 1.74
CA ARG A 134 9.07 3.78 2.87
C ARG A 134 8.54 4.24 4.22
N ALA A 135 8.10 5.50 4.35
CA ALA A 135 7.43 5.97 5.56
C ALA A 135 6.15 5.15 5.79
N PHE A 136 5.31 4.99 4.77
CA PHE A 136 4.13 4.15 4.83
C PHE A 136 4.43 2.71 5.28
N LEU A 137 5.41 2.06 4.64
CA LEU A 137 5.82 0.70 4.99
C LEU A 137 6.33 0.63 6.44
N ASN A 138 7.11 1.62 6.88
CA ASN A 138 7.61 1.68 8.24
C ASN A 138 6.48 1.87 9.25
N ASP A 139 5.50 2.73 8.97
CA ASP A 139 4.33 2.94 9.82
C ASP A 139 3.56 1.63 10.00
N PHE A 140 3.32 0.89 8.92
CA PHE A 140 2.72 -0.45 8.96
C PHE A 140 3.53 -1.43 9.82
N LEU A 141 4.83 -1.59 9.52
CA LEU A 141 5.70 -2.55 10.22
C LEU A 141 5.95 -2.20 11.69
N SER A 142 5.93 -0.91 12.04
CA SER A 142 6.13 -0.44 13.41
C SER A 142 4.96 -0.84 14.31
N ALA A 143 3.75 -0.91 13.75
CA ALA A 143 2.56 -1.36 14.47
C ALA A 143 2.53 -2.88 14.70
N LEU A 144 3.41 -3.67 14.07
CA LEU A 144 3.42 -5.13 14.20
C LEU A 144 4.45 -5.63 15.22
N LYS A 145 3.96 -6.26 16.30
CA LYS A 145 4.78 -7.05 17.22
C LYS A 145 5.09 -8.41 16.64
N TYR A 146 6.28 -8.91 16.93
CA TYR A 146 6.76 -10.23 16.49
C TYR A 146 6.71 -10.47 14.97
N LYS A 147 6.67 -9.42 14.14
CA LYS A 147 6.68 -9.51 12.65
C LYS A 147 7.70 -10.49 12.05
N HIS A 148 8.86 -10.66 12.68
CA HIS A 148 9.90 -11.58 12.21
C HIS A 148 9.61 -13.07 12.48
N SER A 149 8.59 -13.42 13.27
CA SER A 149 8.20 -14.81 13.52
C SER A 149 7.19 -15.35 12.50
N ASN A 150 6.61 -14.50 11.66
CA ASN A 150 5.64 -14.90 10.64
C ASN A 150 6.33 -15.00 9.27
N LYS A 151 6.43 -16.21 8.73
CA LYS A 151 7.12 -16.48 7.45
C LYS A 151 6.48 -15.78 6.25
N TYR A 152 5.16 -15.62 6.25
CA TYR A 152 4.42 -14.98 5.15
C TYR A 152 4.73 -13.48 5.10
N LEU A 153 4.85 -12.81 6.26
CA LEU A 153 5.32 -11.42 6.28
C LEU A 153 6.76 -11.28 5.78
N LEU A 154 7.64 -12.24 6.09
CA LEU A 154 9.00 -12.22 5.56
C LEU A 154 9.04 -12.45 4.05
N GLN A 155 8.21 -13.35 3.53
CA GLN A 155 8.03 -13.59 2.09
C GLN A 155 7.48 -12.35 1.39
N TRP A 156 6.43 -11.74 1.93
CA TRP A 156 5.88 -10.48 1.44
C TRP A 156 6.92 -9.36 1.37
N LEU A 157 7.69 -9.15 2.46
CA LEU A 157 8.74 -8.13 2.49
C LEU A 157 9.90 -8.42 1.53
N SER A 158 10.17 -9.70 1.26
CA SER A 158 11.13 -10.07 0.23
C SER A 158 10.67 -9.67 -1.17
N GLY A 159 9.37 -9.37 -1.33
CA GLY A 159 8.76 -8.84 -2.54
C GLY A 159 9.00 -9.71 -3.78
N ASN A 160 9.33 -10.99 -3.54
CA ASN A 160 9.85 -12.01 -4.45
C ASN A 160 11.02 -11.51 -5.32
N THR A 161 12.22 -12.07 -5.08
CA THR A 161 13.47 -11.90 -5.85
C THR A 161 13.28 -11.74 -7.36
#